data_AF-A0A2S5LZ48-F1
#
_entry.id   AF-A0A2S5LZ48-F1
#
_cell.length_a   1.000
_cell.length_b   1.000
_cell.length_c   1.000
_cell.angle_alpha   90.00
_cell.angle_beta   90.00
_cell.angle_gamma   90.00
#
_symmetry.space_group_name_H-M   'P 1'
#
loop_
_entity.id
_entity.type
_entity.pdbx_description
1 polymer ?
#
loop_
_entity_poly.entity_id
_entity_poly.type
_entity_poly.pdbx_seq_one_letter_code
_entity_poly.pdbx_strand_id
1 'polypeptide(L)'
;MDNDTILLLARFTIQARKLIGAIDSNLLANDETYRNQVFQKIDAQAEEELLLLSLTLRNKLGALGAVKTVEEPAPRTDNVTDKYKFGARG
;
A
#
# COMPACT_ATOMS: atom_id res chain seq x y z
N MET A 1 -15.06 10.41 14.98
CA MET A 1 -14.55 9.03 14.82
C MET A 1 -15.36 8.12 15.70
N ASP A 2 -15.86 7.02 15.15
CA ASP A 2 -16.63 6.01 15.90
C ASP A 2 -15.75 5.28 16.93
N ASN A 3 -16.36 4.83 18.03
CA ASN A 3 -15.67 4.16 19.14
C ASN A 3 -15.00 2.85 18.67
N ASP A 4 -15.66 2.12 17.77
CA ASP A 4 -15.11 0.94 17.10
C ASP A 4 -13.85 1.25 16.30
N THR A 5 -13.81 2.39 15.61
CA THR A 5 -12.64 2.81 14.81
C THR A 5 -11.44 3.08 15.70
N ILE A 6 -11.66 3.71 16.86
CA ILE A 6 -10.61 3.98 17.86
C ILE A 6 -10.05 2.66 18.42
N LEU A 7 -10.93 1.71 18.74
CA LEU A 7 -10.52 0.39 19.24
C LEU A 7 -9.70 -0.38 18.19
N LEU A 8 -10.11 -0.31 16.92
CA LEU A 8 -9.42 -0.97 15.81
C LEU A 8 -8.03 -0.35 15.58
N LEU A 9 -7.93 0.97 15.67
CA LEU A 9 -6.66 1.71 15.62
C LEU A 9 -5.72 1.31 16.77
N ALA A 10 -6.25 1.18 18.00
CA ALA A 10 -5.47 0.74 19.15
C ALA A 10 -4.95 -0.69 18.98
N ARG A 11 -5.80 -1.64 18.55
CA ARG A 11 -5.38 -3.03 18.28
C ARG A 11 -4.31 -3.10 17.20
N PHE A 12 -4.53 -2.37 16.10
CA PHE A 12 -3.59 -2.26 15.00
C PHE A 12 -2.23 -1.75 15.47
N THR A 13 -2.19 -0.61 16.15
CA THR A 13 -0.92 0.00 16.60
C THR A 13 -0.15 -0.88 17.58
N ILE A 14 -0.84 -1.63 18.44
CA ILE A 14 -0.20 -2.58 19.37
C ILE A 14 0.44 -3.75 18.60
N GLN A 15 -0.28 -4.36 17.66
CA GLN A 15 0.25 -5.49 16.91
C GLN A 15 1.35 -5.05 15.93
N ALA A 16 1.12 -3.98 15.18
CA ALA A 16 2.08 -3.44 14.23
C ALA A 16 3.36 -2.92 14.90
N ARG A 17 3.30 -2.49 16.18
CA ARG A 17 4.49 -2.09 16.92
C ARG A 17 5.55 -3.18 17.03
N LYS A 18 5.13 -4.45 17.06
CA LYS A 18 6.05 -5.59 17.11
C LYS A 18 6.88 -5.74 15.83
N LEU A 19 6.39 -5.25 14.70
CA LEU A 19 7.03 -5.37 13.40
C LEU A 19 7.82 -4.12 13.04
N ILE A 20 7.18 -2.95 13.11
CA ILE A 20 7.73 -1.70 12.56
C ILE A 20 8.12 -0.67 13.64
N GLY A 21 7.92 -0.99 14.92
CA GLY A 21 8.26 -0.12 16.04
C GLY A 21 7.16 0.89 16.40
N ALA A 22 7.51 2.01 17.05
CA ALA A 22 6.53 2.98 17.51
C ALA A 22 5.76 3.61 16.34
N ILE A 23 4.42 3.56 16.42
CA ILE A 23 3.50 4.14 15.44
C ILE A 23 2.75 5.27 16.10
N ASP A 24 2.66 6.40 15.42
CA ASP A 24 1.90 7.56 15.87
C ASP A 24 0.44 7.45 15.42
N SER A 25 -0.44 7.12 16.34
CA SER A 25 -1.88 6.95 16.07
C SER A 25 -2.53 8.22 15.52
N ASN A 26 -2.05 9.39 15.95
CA ASN A 26 -2.57 10.68 15.50
C ASN A 26 -2.19 10.95 14.03
N LEU A 27 -0.93 10.71 13.66
CA LEU A 27 -0.49 10.81 12.27
C LEU A 27 -1.17 9.76 11.40
N LEU A 28 -1.36 8.53 11.90
CA LEU A 28 -2.08 7.50 11.16
C LEU A 28 -3.54 7.89 10.84
N ALA A 29 -4.17 8.60 11.77
CA ALA A 29 -5.55 9.09 11.64
C ALA A 29 -5.65 10.30 10.70
N ASN A 30 -4.71 11.25 10.75
CA ASN A 30 -4.85 12.55 10.09
C ASN A 30 -3.96 12.75 8.86
N ASP A 31 -2.91 11.94 8.69
CA ASP A 31 -1.95 12.04 7.58
C ASP A 31 -2.03 10.79 6.69
N GLU A 32 -2.51 10.99 5.48
CA GLU A 32 -2.66 9.92 4.48
C GLU A 32 -1.31 9.37 3.99
N THR A 33 -0.29 10.23 3.88
CA THR A 33 1.04 9.83 3.43
C THR A 33 1.69 8.93 4.47
N TYR A 34 1.65 9.35 5.74
CA TYR A 34 2.15 8.54 6.85
C TYR A 34 1.40 7.21 6.95
N ARG A 35 0.08 7.24 6.85
CA ARG A 35 -0.77 6.06 6.86
C ARG A 35 -0.38 5.05 5.76
N ASN A 36 -0.18 5.52 4.52
CA ASN A 36 0.21 4.65 3.41
C ASN A 36 1.60 4.03 3.61
N GLN A 37 2.57 4.79 4.13
CA GLN A 37 3.89 4.25 4.45
C GLN A 37 3.84 3.17 5.53
N VAL A 38 3.03 3.39 6.58
CA VAL A 38 2.84 2.41 7.65
C VAL A 38 2.22 1.13 7.10
N PHE A 39 1.15 1.24 6.31
CA PHE A 39 0.53 0.06 5.73
C PHE A 39 1.44 -0.67 4.74
N GLN A 40 2.22 0.03 3.91
CA GLN A 40 3.15 -0.61 2.98
C GLN A 40 4.23 -1.43 3.71
N LYS A 41 4.74 -0.92 4.83
CA LYS A 41 5.73 -1.66 5.65
C LYS A 41 5.12 -2.90 6.28
N ILE A 42 3.86 -2.82 6.68
CA ILE A 42 3.11 -3.93 7.27
C ILE A 42 2.78 -4.95 6.18
N ASP A 43 2.29 -4.53 5.01
CA ASP A 43 1.99 -5.42 3.88
C ASP A 43 3.19 -6.31 3.49
N ALA A 44 4.43 -5.82 3.67
CA ALA A 44 5.65 -6.58 3.36
C ALA A 44 6.10 -7.59 4.43
N GLN A 45 5.65 -7.46 5.69
CA GLN A 45 6.20 -8.21 6.83
C GLN A 45 5.13 -8.85 7.74
N ALA A 46 3.86 -8.55 7.51
CA ALA A 46 2.77 -8.91 8.39
C ALA A 46 2.28 -10.35 8.20
N GLU A 47 1.81 -10.92 9.30
CA GLU A 47 1.02 -12.15 9.30
C GLU A 47 -0.43 -11.86 8.84
N GLU A 48 -1.12 -12.90 8.38
CA GLU A 48 -2.46 -12.81 7.78
C GLU A 48 -3.48 -12.04 8.64
N GLU A 49 -3.45 -12.23 9.97
CA GLU A 49 -4.34 -11.55 10.91
C GLU A 49 -4.14 -10.03 10.89
N LEU A 50 -2.89 -9.57 10.83
CA LEU A 50 -2.55 -8.15 10.83
C LEU A 50 -2.88 -7.52 9.47
N LEU A 51 -2.72 -8.26 8.37
CA LEU A 51 -3.13 -7.83 7.03
C LEU A 51 -4.65 -7.57 6.97
N LEU A 52 -5.45 -8.51 7.46
CA LEU A 52 -6.92 -8.37 7.56
C LEU A 52 -7.32 -7.16 8.42
N LEU A 53 -6.62 -6.95 9.53
CA LEU A 53 -6.87 -5.83 10.43
C LEU A 53 -6.51 -4.50 9.76
N SER A 54 -5.40 -4.45 9.01
CA SER A 54 -4.99 -3.28 8.23
C SER A 54 -5.99 -2.93 7.12
N LEU A 55 -6.54 -3.92 6.43
CA LEU A 55 -7.56 -3.76 5.39
C LEU A 55 -8.87 -3.22 5.96
N THR A 56 -9.27 -3.73 7.13
CA THR A 56 -10.47 -3.26 7.84
C THR A 56 -10.29 -1.80 8.30
N LEU A 57 -9.10 -1.46 8.79
CA LEU A 57 -8.76 -0.10 9.19
C LEU A 57 -8.73 0.86 7.99
N ARG A 58 -8.16 0.44 6.85
CA ARG A 58 -8.17 1.21 5.59
C ARG A 58 -9.60 1.51 5.12
N ASN A 59 -10.50 0.52 5.18
CA ASN A 59 -11.92 0.70 4.87
C ASN A 59 -12.59 1.72 5.79
N LYS A 60 -12.37 1.61 7.11
CA LYS A 60 -12.98 2.49 8.12
C LYS A 60 -12.47 3.94 8.05
N LEU A 61 -11.20 4.14 7.71
CA LEU A 61 -10.61 5.47 7.59
C LEU A 61 -10.94 6.17 6.26
N GLY A 62 -11.74 5.54 5.38
CA GLY A 62 -11.98 6.05 4.03
C GLY A 62 -10.71 6.09 3.18
N ALA A 63 -9.65 5.39 3.62
CA ALA A 63 -8.35 5.33 2.96
C ALA A 63 -8.34 4.42 1.71
N LEU A 64 -9.49 3.82 1.38
CA LEU A 64 -9.75 3.22 0.06
C LEU A 64 -10.08 4.27 -1.01
N GLY A 65 -9.54 5.48 -0.88
CA GLY A 65 -9.41 6.40 -2.00
C GLY A 65 -8.34 5.89 -2.95
N ALA A 66 -8.76 5.15 -3.98
CA ALA A 66 -7.94 4.59 -5.03
C ALA A 66 -6.79 3.69 -4.53
N VAL A 67 -7.08 2.39 -4.43
CA VAL A 67 -6.08 1.38 -4.81
C VAL A 67 -5.62 1.73 -6.22
N LYS A 68 -4.58 2.56 -6.34
CA LYS A 68 -3.67 2.46 -7.48
C LYS A 68 -3.08 1.08 -7.31
N THR A 69 -3.64 0.14 -8.05
CA THR A 69 -2.98 -1.10 -8.46
C THR A 69 -1.58 -0.73 -8.91
N VAL A 70 -0.62 -0.83 -8.00
CA VAL A 70 0.80 -0.88 -8.31
C VAL A 70 1.22 -2.27 -7.93
N GLU A 71 0.95 -3.21 -8.84
CA GLU A 71 1.71 -4.44 -9.02
C GLU A 71 1.15 -5.20 -10.21
N GLU A 72 1.61 -4.82 -11.40
CA GLU A 72 2.00 -5.82 -12.37
C GLU A 72 3.52 -5.66 -12.56
N PRO A 73 4.33 -6.70 -12.25
CA PRO A 73 5.77 -6.60 -12.32
C PRO A 73 6.17 -6.50 -13.78
N ALA A 74 6.89 -5.43 -14.14
CA ALA A 74 7.52 -5.34 -15.44
C ALA A 74 8.46 -6.53 -15.66
N PRO A 75 8.28 -7.35 -16.72
CA PRO A 75 9.36 -8.14 -17.25
C PRO A 75 10.15 -7.29 -18.24
N ARG A 76 11.45 -7.50 -18.17
CA ARG A 76 12.51 -6.82 -18.89
C ARG A 76 12.44 -7.08 -20.40
N THR A 77 12.92 -6.09 -21.15
CA THR A 77 13.53 -6.14 -22.49
C THR A 77 13.49 -7.47 -23.24
N ASP A 78 12.85 -7.47 -24.41
CA ASP A 78 13.34 -8.22 -25.55
C ASP A 78 13.31 -7.37 -26.82
N ASN A 79 14.44 -7.45 -27.53
CA ASN A 79 14.72 -6.77 -28.79
C ASN A 79 13.77 -7.28 -29.88
N VAL A 80 13.04 -6.39 -30.54
CA VAL A 80 12.71 -6.58 -31.96
C VAL A 80 12.97 -5.28 -32.69
N THR A 81 14.16 -5.26 -33.28
CA THR A 81 14.54 -4.46 -34.45
C THR A 81 13.37 -4.37 -35.43
N ASP A 82 12.87 -3.16 -35.67
CA ASP A 82 12.39 -2.84 -37.02
C ASP A 82 12.66 -1.39 -37.39
N LYS A 83 13.95 -1.14 -37.70
CA LYS A 83 14.34 -0.12 -38.65
C LYS A 83 13.85 -0.54 -40.05
N TYR A 84 12.55 -0.43 -40.32
CA TYR A 84 12.09 -0.40 -41.70
C TYR A 84 12.53 0.94 -42.31
N LYS A 85 13.60 0.84 -43.09
CA LYS A 85 14.17 1.93 -43.87
C LYS A 85 13.13 2.42 -44.87
N PHE A 86 12.64 3.64 -44.67
CA PHE A 86 12.12 4.46 -45.75
C PHE A 86 13.24 4.62 -46.80
N GLY A 87 13.03 4.13 -48.02
CA GLY A 87 13.98 4.35 -49.10
C GLY A 87 13.73 3.57 -50.39
N ALA A 88 13.57 4.34 -51.46
CA ALA A 88 13.88 4.03 -52.86
C ALA A 88 12.82 3.28 -53.71
N ARG A 89 12.06 4.10 -54.45
CA ARG A 89 11.99 4.12 -55.92
C ARG A 89 11.92 2.76 -56.65
N GLY A 90 10.74 2.51 -57.20
CA GLY A 90 10.49 1.72 -58.42
C GLY A 90 9.27 2.32 -59.10
#